data_AF-A0A2D0N9A9-F1
#
_entry.id   AF-A0A2D0N9A9-F1
#
_cell.length_a   1.000
_cell.length_b   1.000
_cell.length_c   1.000
_cell.angle_alpha   90.00
_cell.angle_beta   90.00
_cell.angle_gamma   90.00
#
_symmetry.space_group_name_H-M   'P 1'
#
loop_
_entity.id
_entity.type
_entity.pdbx_description
1 polymer ?
#
loop_
_entity_poly.entity_id
_entity_poly.type
_entity_poly.pdbx_seq_one_letter_code
_entity_poly.pdbx_strand_id
1 'polypeptide(L)'
;MLSDIKEKIKSYNAKITSSNRTWEKQLYHILRPRNKDNYPNIKRRFKEKFELKTLPKDQTKLTEKQRKWWKTEIVKQAGRTDGFAHVGGNAVDVDVSQLTEKEKRDLKTQIEKEEVYKVFPEFVQGSKSNYGVSLEKANVFHIFKTGKGKKKANTSEQEKKPINQDKMDYFFFKKRKTGIWV
;
A
#
# COMPACT_ATOMS: atom_id res chain seq x y z
N MET A 1 9.39 -5.58 -2.20
CA MET A 1 8.41 -4.97 -3.14
C MET A 1 9.07 -4.45 -4.40
N LEU A 2 9.78 -3.32 -4.40
CA LEU A 2 10.30 -2.76 -5.67
C LEU A 2 11.21 -3.74 -6.42
N SER A 3 12.16 -4.38 -5.72
CA SER A 3 13.01 -5.46 -6.26
C SER A 3 12.19 -6.62 -6.83
N ASP A 4 11.22 -7.09 -6.06
CA ASP A 4 10.45 -8.29 -6.38
C ASP A 4 9.56 -8.05 -7.59
N ILE A 5 8.92 -6.87 -7.67
CA ILE A 5 8.15 -6.46 -8.84
C ILE A 5 9.06 -6.28 -10.06
N LYS A 6 10.25 -5.69 -9.90
CA LYS A 6 11.23 -5.58 -11.00
C LYS A 6 11.60 -6.95 -11.59
N GLU A 7 11.81 -7.95 -10.75
CA GLU A 7 12.14 -9.29 -11.23
C GLU A 7 10.96 -9.91 -11.99
N LYS A 8 9.73 -9.77 -11.48
CA LYS A 8 8.52 -10.31 -12.12
C LYS A 8 8.23 -9.70 -13.50
N ILE A 9 8.50 -8.41 -13.69
CA ILE A 9 8.24 -7.75 -14.97
C ILE A 9 9.36 -7.94 -15.99
N LYS A 10 10.51 -8.52 -15.61
CA LYS A 10 11.71 -8.61 -16.45
C LYS A 10 11.49 -9.38 -17.76
N SER A 11 10.61 -10.38 -17.74
CA SER A 11 10.22 -11.17 -18.91
C SER A 11 9.10 -10.54 -19.76
N TYR A 12 8.62 -9.36 -19.38
CA TYR A 12 7.50 -8.67 -20.01
C TYR A 12 7.93 -7.31 -20.54
N ASN A 13 7.28 -6.81 -21.59
CA ASN A 13 7.46 -5.42 -22.03
C ASN A 13 6.68 -4.44 -21.12
N ALA A 14 6.97 -4.48 -19.83
CA ALA A 14 6.34 -3.68 -18.78
C ALA A 14 7.39 -2.83 -18.05
N LYS A 15 6.97 -1.66 -17.53
CA LYS A 15 7.90 -0.68 -16.94
C LYS A 15 7.37 -0.09 -15.66
N ILE A 16 8.21 0.04 -14.64
CA ILE A 16 7.83 0.76 -13.41
C ILE A 16 7.78 2.26 -13.69
N THR A 17 6.62 2.88 -13.52
CA THR A 17 6.40 4.31 -13.77
C THR A 17 6.35 5.14 -12.49
N SER A 18 5.92 4.54 -11.38
CA SER A 18 5.91 5.17 -10.07
C SER A 18 6.18 4.12 -8.99
N SER A 19 6.86 4.51 -7.92
CA SER A 19 7.16 3.63 -6.79
C SER A 19 7.37 4.46 -5.53
N ASN A 20 8.11 3.91 -4.55
CA ASN A 20 8.36 4.49 -3.24
C ASN A 20 8.56 6.02 -3.27
N ARG A 21 7.59 6.72 -2.68
CA ARG A 21 7.61 8.16 -2.48
C ARG A 21 7.88 8.47 -1.02
N THR A 22 8.84 9.35 -0.74
CA THR A 22 9.00 9.90 0.61
C THR A 22 7.89 10.92 0.89
N TRP A 23 7.67 11.26 2.16
CA TRP A 23 6.65 12.27 2.48
C TRP A 23 7.02 13.65 1.91
N GLU A 24 8.31 13.97 1.79
CA GLU A 24 8.82 15.20 1.16
C GLU A 24 8.48 15.22 -0.33
N LYS A 25 8.73 14.12 -1.04
CA LYS A 25 8.36 14.00 -2.46
C LYS A 25 6.84 14.14 -2.63
N GLN A 26 6.04 13.54 -1.75
CA GLN A 26 4.58 13.70 -1.78
C GLN A 26 4.17 15.15 -1.53
N LEU A 27 4.76 15.82 -0.55
CA LEU A 27 4.51 17.23 -0.28
C LEU A 27 4.86 18.11 -1.49
N TYR A 28 6.00 17.85 -2.12
CA TYR A 28 6.40 18.53 -3.34
C TYR A 28 5.36 18.39 -4.46
N HIS A 29 4.79 17.19 -4.65
CA HIS A 29 3.68 17.00 -5.60
C HIS A 29 2.41 17.76 -5.20
N ILE A 30 2.08 17.83 -3.91
CA ILE A 30 0.88 18.54 -3.42
C ILE A 30 1.01 20.04 -3.67
N LEU A 31 2.18 20.63 -3.43
CA LEU A 31 2.40 22.07 -3.54
C LEU A 31 2.67 22.57 -4.96
N ARG A 32 2.99 21.69 -5.91
CA ARG A 32 3.28 22.09 -7.30
C ARG A 32 2.10 22.86 -7.93
N PRO A 33 2.35 24.02 -8.59
CA PRO A 33 1.29 24.82 -9.22
C PRO A 33 0.41 24.06 -10.21
N ARG A 34 1.01 23.17 -11.02
CA ARG A 34 0.27 22.33 -11.97
C ARG A 34 -0.73 21.37 -11.31
N ASN A 35 -0.57 21.11 -10.02
CA ASN A 35 -1.45 20.24 -9.22
C ASN A 35 -2.37 21.07 -8.32
N LYS A 36 -2.61 22.37 -8.61
CA LYS A 36 -3.39 23.28 -7.75
C LYS A 36 -4.77 22.74 -7.38
N ASP A 37 -5.44 22.07 -8.33
CA ASP A 37 -6.80 21.54 -8.18
C ASP A 37 -6.80 20.12 -7.56
N ASN A 38 -5.63 19.48 -7.44
CA ASN A 38 -5.48 18.18 -6.80
C ASN A 38 -5.40 18.33 -5.27
N TYR A 39 -5.81 17.29 -4.54
CA TYR A 39 -5.73 17.21 -3.08
C TYR A 39 -6.44 18.36 -2.33
N PRO A 40 -7.67 18.76 -2.72
CA PRO A 40 -8.34 19.93 -2.14
C PRO A 40 -8.53 19.81 -0.61
N ASN A 41 -8.80 18.61 -0.11
CA ASN A 41 -9.07 18.36 1.31
C ASN A 41 -7.87 18.65 2.22
N ILE A 42 -6.69 18.08 1.95
CA ILE A 42 -5.51 18.30 2.80
C ILE A 42 -4.99 19.73 2.68
N LYS A 43 -5.11 20.33 1.49
CA LYS A 43 -4.76 21.75 1.25
C LYS A 43 -5.65 22.69 2.04
N ARG A 44 -6.96 22.46 2.05
CA ARG A 44 -7.92 23.23 2.86
C ARG A 44 -7.58 23.13 4.35
N ARG A 45 -7.42 21.90 4.87
CA ARG A 45 -7.07 21.66 6.28
C ARG A 45 -5.76 22.32 6.68
N PHE A 46 -4.76 22.34 5.80
CA PHE A 46 -3.50 23.04 6.07
C PHE A 46 -3.71 24.56 6.19
N LYS A 47 -4.44 25.16 5.24
CA LYS A 47 -4.74 26.59 5.27
C LYS A 47 -5.50 26.98 6.53
N GLU A 48 -6.51 26.20 6.92
CA GLU A 48 -7.27 26.41 8.16
C GLU A 48 -6.38 26.30 9.40
N LYS A 49 -5.52 25.27 9.46
CA LYS A 49 -4.67 25.02 10.65
C LYS A 49 -3.66 26.14 10.90
N PHE A 50 -3.21 26.84 9.87
CA PHE A 50 -2.19 27.87 9.94
C PHE A 50 -2.72 29.26 9.53
N GLU A 51 -4.04 29.41 9.43
CA GLU A 51 -4.73 30.67 9.09
C GLU A 51 -4.19 31.35 7.81
N LEU A 52 -3.90 30.54 6.80
CA LEU A 52 -3.29 31.01 5.55
C LEU A 52 -4.37 31.27 4.48
N LYS A 53 -4.29 32.44 3.84
CA LYS A 53 -5.10 32.74 2.65
C LYS A 53 -4.68 31.86 1.45
N THR A 54 -3.37 31.67 1.27
CA THR A 54 -2.78 30.93 0.14
C THR A 54 -1.80 29.87 0.61
N LEU A 55 -1.57 28.86 -0.23
CA LEU A 55 -0.53 27.86 0.02
C LEU A 55 0.85 28.45 -0.29
N PRO A 56 1.89 28.10 0.50
CA PRO A 56 3.27 28.36 0.14
C PRO A 56 3.61 27.75 -1.23
N LYS A 57 4.39 28.48 -2.03
CA LYS A 57 4.74 28.07 -3.41
C LYS A 57 5.53 26.76 -3.47
N ASP A 58 6.31 26.48 -2.43
CA ASP A 58 7.10 25.27 -2.32
C ASP A 58 7.47 24.96 -0.86
N GLN A 59 8.09 23.79 -0.66
CA GLN A 59 8.44 23.24 0.65
C GLN A 59 9.51 24.03 1.43
N THR A 60 10.33 24.85 0.77
CA THR A 60 11.38 25.67 1.42
C THR A 60 10.79 26.84 2.19
N LYS A 61 9.60 27.29 1.80
CA LYS A 61 8.86 28.38 2.46
C LYS A 61 8.07 27.96 3.69
N LEU A 62 8.08 26.66 4.01
CA LEU A 62 7.40 26.15 5.19
C LEU A 62 8.22 26.43 6.45
N THR A 63 7.56 26.75 7.55
CA THR A 63 8.19 26.70 8.88
C THR A 63 8.38 25.25 9.32
N GLU A 64 9.17 25.02 10.36
CA GLU A 64 9.34 23.68 10.93
C GLU A 64 8.01 23.08 11.42
N LYS A 65 7.18 23.89 12.09
CA LYS A 65 5.85 23.49 12.56
C LYS A 65 4.95 23.06 11.39
N GLN A 66 5.00 23.78 10.27
CA GLN A 66 4.25 23.44 9.06
C GLN A 66 4.77 22.16 8.41
N ARG A 67 6.09 21.97 8.31
CA ARG A 67 6.70 20.72 7.82
C ARG A 67 6.29 19.52 8.68
N LYS A 68 6.32 19.65 10.01
CA LYS A 68 5.92 18.59 10.94
C LYS A 68 4.45 18.21 10.78
N TRP A 69 3.58 19.19 10.55
CA TRP A 69 2.17 18.94 10.27
C TRP A 69 1.99 18.17 8.95
N TRP A 70 2.64 18.61 7.86
CA TRP A 70 2.57 17.93 6.57
C TRP A 70 3.06 16.49 6.65
N LYS A 71 4.22 16.26 7.29
CA LYS A 71 4.75 14.90 7.52
C LYS A 71 3.71 14.04 8.22
N THR A 72 3.11 14.54 9.30
CA THR A 72 2.11 13.81 10.08
C THR A 72 0.90 13.44 9.23
N GLU A 73 0.33 14.39 8.50
CA GLU A 73 -0.89 14.17 7.71
C GLU A 73 -0.66 13.34 6.45
N ILE A 74 0.53 13.42 5.85
CA ILE A 74 0.92 12.57 4.72
C ILE A 74 1.16 11.14 5.19
N VAL A 75 1.90 10.94 6.28
CA VAL A 75 2.19 9.61 6.81
C VAL A 75 0.92 8.90 7.27
N LYS A 76 -0.05 9.61 7.87
CA LYS A 76 -1.37 9.05 8.22
C LYS A 76 -2.13 8.46 7.02
N GLN A 77 -1.86 8.96 5.81
CA GLN A 77 -2.50 8.52 4.58
C GLN A 77 -1.63 7.58 3.75
N ALA A 78 -0.43 7.24 4.22
CA ALA A 78 0.52 6.40 3.51
C ALA A 78 -0.06 4.99 3.26
N GLY A 79 0.06 4.50 2.03
CA GLY A 79 -0.38 3.16 1.64
C GLY A 79 -1.89 2.98 1.54
N ARG A 80 -2.70 4.01 1.80
CA ARG A 80 -4.14 3.95 1.58
C ARG A 80 -4.47 4.13 0.09
N THR A 81 -5.41 3.35 -0.42
CA THR A 81 -5.92 3.44 -1.80
C THR A 81 -6.63 4.77 -2.06
N ASP A 82 -7.33 5.31 -1.07
CA ASP A 82 -7.99 6.63 -1.08
C ASP A 82 -7.08 7.77 -0.62
N GLY A 83 -5.79 7.50 -0.37
CA GLY A 83 -4.82 8.44 0.19
C GLY A 83 -3.54 8.54 -0.63
N PHE A 84 -2.39 8.35 0.03
CA PHE A 84 -1.07 8.43 -0.60
C PHE A 84 -0.46 7.03 -0.76
N ALA A 85 -0.98 6.27 -1.72
CA ALA A 85 -0.62 4.88 -2.00
C ALA A 85 0.90 4.63 -2.07
N HIS A 86 1.63 5.45 -2.81
CA HIS A 86 3.08 5.27 -3.01
C HIS A 86 3.95 5.67 -1.80
N VAL A 87 3.38 6.38 -0.82
CA VAL A 87 4.18 6.87 0.31
C VAL A 87 4.65 5.72 1.17
N GLY A 88 5.96 5.67 1.45
CA GLY A 88 6.59 4.60 2.23
C GLY A 88 6.76 3.29 1.48
N GLY A 89 6.62 3.28 0.15
CA GLY A 89 6.84 2.09 -0.67
C GLY A 89 5.72 1.06 -0.58
N ASN A 90 4.51 1.51 -0.24
CA ASN A 90 3.33 0.66 -0.10
C ASN A 90 2.65 0.34 -1.44
N ALA A 91 3.01 1.07 -2.51
CA ALA A 91 2.52 0.82 -3.86
C ALA A 91 3.59 1.02 -4.94
N VAL A 92 3.40 0.34 -6.06
CA VAL A 92 4.21 0.44 -7.29
C VAL A 92 3.27 0.45 -8.49
N ASP A 93 3.48 1.41 -9.40
CA ASP A 93 2.75 1.48 -10.67
C ASP A 93 3.61 0.88 -11.77
N VAL A 94 3.02 -0.01 -12.54
CA VAL A 94 3.64 -0.69 -13.67
C VAL A 94 2.84 -0.36 -14.94
N ASP A 95 3.47 0.24 -15.93
CA ASP A 95 2.93 0.38 -17.28
C ASP A 95 2.85 -1.01 -17.93
N VAL A 96 1.64 -1.35 -18.35
CA VAL A 96 1.28 -2.61 -19.03
C VAL A 96 0.61 -2.34 -20.39
N SER A 97 0.72 -1.12 -20.92
CA SER A 97 0.09 -0.71 -22.19
C SER A 97 0.53 -1.54 -23.38
N GLN A 98 1.75 -2.07 -23.35
CA GLN A 98 2.34 -2.90 -24.42
C GLN A 98 2.10 -4.40 -24.25
N LEU A 99 1.44 -4.81 -23.17
CA LEU A 99 1.15 -6.22 -22.92
C LEU A 99 -0.16 -6.63 -23.59
N THR A 100 -0.18 -7.85 -24.13
CA THR A 100 -1.42 -8.52 -24.52
C THR A 100 -2.29 -8.83 -23.30
N GLU A 101 -3.58 -9.10 -23.50
CA GLU A 101 -4.48 -9.48 -22.38
C GLU A 101 -3.98 -10.74 -21.65
N LYS A 102 -3.45 -11.71 -22.40
CA LYS A 102 -2.86 -12.93 -21.84
C LYS A 102 -1.67 -12.60 -20.94
N GLU A 103 -0.73 -11.77 -21.40
CA GLU A 103 0.43 -11.36 -20.61
C GLU A 103 0.03 -10.56 -19.36
N LYS A 104 -0.97 -9.67 -19.48
CA LYS A 104 -1.54 -8.95 -18.32
C LYS A 104 -2.09 -9.92 -17.28
N ARG A 105 -2.81 -10.96 -17.71
CA ARG A 105 -3.37 -11.99 -16.85
C ARG A 105 -2.28 -12.82 -16.18
N ASP A 106 -1.27 -13.25 -16.95
CA ASP A 106 -0.13 -14.02 -16.46
C ASP A 106 0.67 -13.21 -15.42
N LEU A 107 1.01 -11.96 -15.74
CA LEU A 107 1.72 -11.06 -14.84
C LEU A 107 0.94 -10.78 -13.56
N LYS A 108 -0.36 -10.48 -13.66
CA LYS A 108 -1.22 -10.27 -12.49
C LYS A 108 -1.21 -11.50 -11.59
N THR A 109 -1.34 -12.70 -12.17
CA THR A 109 -1.33 -13.97 -11.43
C THR A 109 0.01 -14.18 -10.72
N GLN A 110 1.14 -13.92 -11.39
CA GLN A 110 2.48 -14.05 -10.79
C GLN A 110 2.73 -13.09 -9.63
N ILE A 111 2.17 -11.88 -9.70
CA ILE A 111 2.27 -10.88 -8.63
C ILE A 111 1.41 -11.29 -7.43
N GLU A 112 0.14 -11.63 -7.67
CA GLU A 112 -0.80 -11.96 -6.59
C GLU A 112 -0.54 -13.32 -5.93
N LYS A 113 0.25 -14.21 -6.56
CA LYS A 113 0.64 -15.52 -6.00
C LYS A 113 1.36 -15.42 -4.65
N GLU A 114 2.03 -14.31 -4.36
CA GLU A 114 2.75 -14.15 -3.08
C GLU A 114 1.83 -13.80 -1.90
N GLU A 115 0.53 -13.61 -2.12
CA GLU A 115 -0.51 -13.20 -1.13
C GLU A 115 -0.24 -11.87 -0.40
N VAL A 116 0.96 -11.30 -0.53
CA VAL A 116 1.41 -9.99 -0.01
C VAL A 116 1.19 -8.84 -0.99
N TYR A 117 0.76 -9.13 -2.21
CA TYR A 117 0.50 -8.13 -3.24
C TYR A 117 -0.92 -8.24 -3.78
N LYS A 118 -1.52 -7.08 -4.06
CA LYS A 118 -2.79 -6.97 -4.77
C LYS A 118 -2.60 -6.08 -5.98
N VAL A 119 -3.11 -6.52 -7.13
CA VAL A 119 -3.04 -5.75 -8.38
C VAL A 119 -4.40 -5.12 -8.66
N PHE A 120 -4.43 -3.81 -8.81
CA PHE A 120 -5.59 -3.04 -9.25
C PHE A 120 -5.33 -2.55 -10.67
N PRO A 121 -6.05 -3.08 -11.68
CA PRO A 121 -5.95 -2.57 -13.03
C PRO A 121 -6.48 -1.14 -13.11
N GLU A 122 -5.73 -0.28 -13.80
CA GLU A 122 -6.01 1.15 -13.92
C GLU A 122 -5.92 1.54 -15.40
N PHE A 123 -6.79 2.44 -15.82
CA PHE A 123 -6.68 3.15 -17.09
C PHE A 123 -6.34 4.61 -16.83
N VAL A 124 -5.17 5.03 -17.29
CA VAL A 124 -4.66 6.39 -17.14
C VAL A 124 -4.64 7.09 -18.50
N GLN A 125 -5.25 8.27 -18.58
CA GLN A 125 -5.20 9.13 -19.77
C GLN A 125 -4.96 10.58 -19.34
N GLY A 126 -3.73 11.07 -19.55
CA GLY A 126 -3.32 12.39 -19.07
C GLY A 126 -3.38 12.47 -17.55
N SER A 127 -4.21 13.37 -17.01
CA SER A 127 -4.45 13.52 -15.57
C SER A 127 -5.60 12.67 -15.02
N LYS A 128 -6.35 11.97 -15.88
CA LYS A 128 -7.48 11.13 -15.50
C LYS A 128 -7.02 9.71 -15.21
N SER A 129 -7.58 9.13 -14.15
CA SER A 129 -7.34 7.75 -13.72
C SER A 129 -8.68 7.08 -13.41
N ASN A 130 -8.89 5.88 -13.95
CA ASN A 130 -10.03 5.01 -13.66
C ASN A 130 -9.52 3.68 -13.10
N TYR A 131 -9.80 3.40 -11.83
CA TYR A 131 -9.44 2.15 -11.16
C TYR A 131 -10.46 1.05 -11.39
N GLY A 132 -10.01 -0.21 -11.30
CA GLY A 132 -10.89 -1.38 -11.35
C GLY A 132 -11.41 -1.71 -12.75
N VAL A 133 -10.72 -1.24 -13.79
CA VAL A 133 -11.06 -1.56 -15.19
C VAL A 133 -10.75 -3.02 -15.53
N SER A 134 -11.29 -3.52 -16.64
CA SER A 134 -10.92 -4.84 -17.16
C SER A 134 -9.43 -4.88 -17.56
N LEU A 135 -8.83 -6.08 -17.55
CA LEU A 135 -7.43 -6.26 -17.95
C LEU A 135 -7.17 -5.79 -19.39
N GLU A 136 -8.12 -6.04 -20.29
CA GLU A 136 -8.07 -5.57 -21.67
C GLU A 136 -7.85 -4.04 -21.73
N LYS A 137 -8.65 -3.28 -20.97
CA LYS A 137 -8.61 -1.81 -20.94
C LYS A 137 -7.48 -1.23 -20.12
N ALA A 138 -6.90 -1.97 -19.19
CA ALA A 138 -5.87 -1.46 -18.30
C ALA A 138 -4.59 -1.10 -19.06
N ASN A 139 -4.02 0.08 -18.80
CA ASN A 139 -2.68 0.45 -19.26
C ASN A 139 -1.68 0.61 -18.11
N VAL A 140 -2.16 0.60 -16.87
CA VAL A 140 -1.34 0.60 -15.66
C VAL A 140 -1.84 -0.48 -14.70
N PHE A 141 -0.91 -1.19 -14.07
CA PHE A 141 -1.17 -1.99 -12.88
C PHE A 141 -0.70 -1.23 -11.65
N HIS A 142 -1.65 -0.91 -10.78
CA HIS A 142 -1.38 -0.33 -9.47
C HIS A 142 -1.25 -1.47 -8.45
N ILE A 143 -0.03 -1.76 -8.01
CA ILE A 143 0.28 -2.88 -7.14
C ILE A 143 0.39 -2.38 -5.72
N PHE A 144 -0.40 -2.93 -4.79
CA PHE A 144 -0.34 -2.61 -3.36
C PHE A 144 0.27 -3.75 -2.56
N LYS A 145 0.98 -3.41 -1.49
CA LYS A 145 1.36 -4.36 -0.45
C LYS A 145 0.15 -4.63 0.44
N THR A 146 -0.37 -5.85 0.44
CA THR A 146 -1.37 -6.30 1.41
C THR A 146 -0.63 -6.69 2.69
N GLY A 147 -0.97 -6.08 3.83
CA GLY A 147 -0.35 -6.39 5.13
C GLY A 147 -0.58 -7.82 5.64
N LYS A 148 -1.12 -8.73 4.80
CA LYS A 148 -1.49 -10.12 5.13
C LYS A 148 -0.66 -11.11 4.30
N GLY A 149 0.67 -11.04 4.40
CA GLY A 149 1.47 -12.21 4.07
C GLY A 149 1.32 -13.21 5.20
N LYS A 150 0.74 -14.40 4.94
CA LYS A 150 1.03 -15.54 5.81
C LYS A 150 2.55 -15.66 5.83
N LYS A 151 3.18 -15.46 7.00
CA LYS A 151 4.55 -15.91 7.20
C LYS A 151 4.56 -17.38 6.82
N LYS A 152 5.19 -17.74 5.69
CA LYS A 152 5.66 -19.11 5.53
C LYS A 152 6.63 -19.30 6.69
N ALA A 153 6.17 -19.99 7.72
CA ALA A 153 7.05 -20.54 8.72
C ALA A 153 8.02 -21.42 7.93
N ASN A 154 9.26 -20.95 7.77
CA ASN A 154 10.35 -21.83 7.45
C ASN A 154 10.45 -22.77 8.65
N THR A 155 9.87 -23.95 8.52
CA THR A 155 10.12 -25.07 9.41
C THR A 155 11.54 -25.55 9.11
N SER A 156 12.55 -24.81 9.58
CA SER A 156 13.87 -25.35 9.82
C SER A 156 13.83 -26.03 11.18
N GLU A 157 14.14 -27.32 11.18
CA GLU A 157 14.40 -28.19 12.32
C GLU A 157 14.79 -27.43 13.60
N GLN A 158 13.94 -27.52 14.63
CA GLN A 158 14.35 -27.32 16.01
C GLN A 158 13.74 -28.43 16.87
N GLU A 159 14.66 -29.26 17.36
CA GLU A 159 14.61 -30.22 18.46
C GLU A 159 13.28 -30.39 19.20
N LYS A 160 12.77 -31.63 19.16
CA LYS A 160 11.77 -32.13 20.09
C LYS A 160 12.34 -32.10 21.52
N LYS A 161 11.86 -31.17 22.35
CA LYS A 161 11.88 -31.37 23.81
C LYS A 161 10.54 -31.99 24.23
N PRO A 162 10.53 -33.07 25.03
CA PRO A 162 9.30 -33.75 25.40
C PRO A 162 8.47 -32.86 26.32
N ILE A 163 7.19 -32.69 25.99
CA ILE A 163 6.22 -32.02 26.86
C ILE A 163 5.80 -33.02 27.94
N ASN A 164 6.06 -32.62 29.18
CA ASN A 164 5.72 -33.31 30.41
C ASN A 164 4.18 -33.49 30.54
N GLN A 165 3.74 -34.75 30.68
CA GLN A 165 2.34 -35.20 30.66
C GLN A 165 1.51 -34.67 31.85
N ASP A 166 2.15 -34.18 32.92
CA ASP A 166 1.50 -33.84 34.19
C ASP A 166 0.69 -32.52 34.19
N LYS A 167 0.64 -31.79 33.08
CA LYS A 167 -0.15 -30.53 32.97
C LYS A 167 -1.46 -30.66 32.19
N MET A 168 -1.78 -31.83 31.63
CA MET A 168 -3.05 -32.04 30.92
C MET A 168 -4.22 -32.42 31.84
N ASP A 169 -3.95 -33.02 33.01
CA ASP A 169 -5.02 -33.51 33.89
C ASP A 169 -5.71 -32.41 34.72
N TYR A 170 -5.07 -31.24 34.88
CA TYR A 170 -5.67 -30.11 35.61
C TYR A 170 -6.77 -29.37 34.83
N PHE A 171 -6.80 -29.50 33.50
CA PHE A 171 -7.76 -28.78 32.64
C PHE A 171 -9.05 -29.56 32.37
N PHE A 172 -9.05 -30.89 32.50
CA PHE A 172 -10.24 -31.72 32.25
C PHE A 172 -11.15 -31.91 33.48
N PHE A 173 -10.65 -31.68 34.70
CA PHE A 173 -11.45 -31.91 35.92
C PHE A 173 -12.42 -30.77 36.28
N LYS A 174 -12.26 -29.57 35.70
CA LYS A 174 -13.07 -28.39 36.07
C LYS A 174 -14.40 -28.24 35.30
N LYS A 175 -14.65 -29.07 34.28
CA LYS A 175 -15.82 -28.95 33.39
C LYS A 175 -17.02 -29.86 33.74
N ARG A 176 -16.99 -30.57 34.88
CA ARG A 176 -18.07 -31.48 35.32
C ARG A 176 -18.82 -31.06 36.61
N LYS A 177 -18.66 -29.83 37.10
CA LYS A 177 -19.27 -29.40 38.40
C LYS A 177 -20.30 -28.27 38.35
N THR A 178 -20.82 -27.89 37.19
CA THR A 178 -21.95 -26.95 37.13
C THR A 178 -23.02 -27.49 36.19
N GLY A 179 -23.75 -28.49 36.68
CA GLY A 179 -25.10 -28.77 36.19
C GLY A 179 -26.07 -27.92 37.01
N ILE A 180 -26.83 -27.05 36.36
CA ILE A 180 -28.13 -26.56 36.83
C ILE A 180 -29.03 -26.40 35.61
N TRP A 181 -30.14 -27.12 35.66
CA TRP A 181 -31.36 -26.92 34.87
C TRP A 181 -32.14 -25.73 35.44
N VAL A 182 -32.53 -24.75 34.61
CA VAL A 182 -33.91 -24.25 34.37
C VAL A 182 -33.92 -23.65 32.97
#